data_AF-A0A7J7W081-F1
#
_entry.id   AF-A0A7J7W081-F1
#
_cell.length_a   1.000
_cell.length_b   1.000
_cell.length_c   1.000
_cell.angle_alpha   90.00
_cell.angle_beta   90.00
_cell.angle_gamma   90.00
#
_symmetry.space_group_name_H-M   'P 1'
#
loop_
_entity.id
_entity.type
_entity.pdbx_description
1 polymer ?
#
loop_
_entity_poly.entity_id
_entity_poly.type
_entity_poly.pdbx_seq_one_letter_code
_entity_poly.pdbx_strand_id
1 'polypeptide(L)'
;MEVPASRLLVLLLLGAWAPAPGSASPEAPPLVNEDVKRTVDLSSHLAKVTVEMVVACITEQVLTLVNKRLGLYRHFDETVNRYKQSRDVSTLNSGKKSLETEHKALTSEIALLQSRLKTEGSDLCDKVSEMQKLDAQVKELVLKSAVEAERLVAGKLKKDTYIENEKLIFGKRQELVTKIDHIMDAL
;
A
#
# COMPACT_ATOMS: atom_id res chain seq x y z
N MET A 1 -73.51 32.03 -4.09
CA MET A 1 -74.19 31.66 -2.83
C MET A 1 -73.11 31.27 -1.84
N GLU A 2 -73.08 32.02 -0.73
CA GLU A 2 -72.36 31.83 0.54
C GLU A 2 -70.82 31.93 0.59
N VAL A 3 -70.39 32.93 1.37
CA VAL A 3 -69.05 33.37 1.85
C VAL A 3 -68.88 32.81 3.31
N PRO A 4 -67.94 33.18 4.20
CA PRO A 4 -66.58 33.77 4.13
C PRO A 4 -65.54 33.20 5.14
N ALA A 5 -64.34 33.83 5.14
CA ALA A 5 -63.43 34.08 6.29
C ALA A 5 -62.63 32.88 6.84
N SER A 6 -61.29 32.90 6.90
CA SER A 6 -60.52 33.89 7.64
C SER A 6 -59.00 33.78 7.34
N ARG A 7 -58.42 34.94 6.99
CA ARG A 7 -57.23 35.57 7.61
C ARG A 7 -55.99 34.72 7.95
N LEU A 8 -54.86 34.98 7.27
CA LEU A 8 -53.65 35.57 7.86
C LEU A 8 -52.59 35.78 6.74
N LEU A 9 -52.48 36.98 6.16
CA LEU A 9 -51.58 38.08 6.56
C LEU A 9 -50.15 37.93 5.98
N VAL A 10 -50.01 38.23 4.69
CA VAL A 10 -48.73 38.62 4.07
C VAL A 10 -48.98 39.86 3.23
N LEU A 11 -48.82 41.03 3.85
CA LEU A 11 -48.81 42.31 3.14
C LEU A 11 -47.58 43.10 3.59
N LEU A 12 -46.78 43.44 2.57
CA LEU A 12 -46.13 44.73 2.36
C LEU A 12 -45.07 45.17 3.38
N LEU A 13 -43.84 45.39 2.91
CA LEU A 13 -43.43 46.72 2.45
C LEU A 13 -42.02 46.72 1.87
N LEU A 14 -41.94 47.18 0.61
CA LEU A 14 -40.72 47.77 0.05
C LEU A 14 -40.26 48.90 0.96
N GLY A 15 -39.04 48.79 1.50
CA GLY A 15 -38.30 49.91 2.07
C GLY A 15 -37.23 50.36 1.09
N ALA A 16 -37.56 51.34 0.25
CA ALA A 16 -36.60 52.08 -0.56
C ALA A 16 -35.67 52.87 0.37
N TRP A 17 -34.37 52.57 0.36
CA TRP A 17 -33.35 53.34 1.06
C TRP A 17 -32.62 54.22 0.04
N ALA A 18 -32.79 55.54 0.14
CA ALA A 18 -31.95 56.54 -0.53
C ALA A 18 -30.84 57.02 0.44
N PRO A 19 -29.59 57.24 0.00
CA PRO A 19 -28.52 57.69 0.89
C PRO A 19 -28.46 59.22 0.97
N ALA A 20 -28.29 59.77 2.18
CA ALA A 20 -27.89 61.14 2.42
C ALA A 20 -26.35 61.24 2.55
N PRO A 21 -25.70 62.36 2.15
CA PRO A 21 -24.26 62.51 2.20
C PRO A 21 -23.80 63.12 3.53
N GLY A 22 -22.68 62.62 4.07
CA GLY A 22 -21.86 63.34 5.05
C GLY A 22 -21.83 62.74 6.45
N SER A 23 -20.84 61.90 6.71
CA SER A 23 -19.93 62.00 7.87
C SER A 23 -18.95 60.84 7.84
N ALA A 24 -17.66 61.16 7.92
CA ALA A 24 -16.59 60.18 8.07
C ALA A 24 -16.79 59.38 9.37
N SER A 25 -16.84 58.06 9.25
CA SER A 25 -16.94 57.09 10.34
C SER A 25 -15.91 55.98 10.08
N PRO A 26 -15.19 55.48 11.11
CA PRO A 26 -13.96 54.72 10.92
C PRO A 26 -14.26 53.34 10.34
N GLU A 27 -13.36 52.86 9.46
CA GLU A 27 -13.38 51.53 8.85
C GLU A 27 -13.81 50.44 9.86
N ALA A 28 -14.90 49.75 9.55
CA ALA A 28 -15.23 48.49 10.19
C ALA A 28 -14.20 47.44 9.73
N PRO A 29 -13.52 46.72 10.64
CA PRO A 29 -12.50 45.74 10.25
C PRO A 29 -13.12 44.57 9.47
N PRO A 30 -12.38 43.93 8.54
CA PRO A 30 -12.84 42.82 7.71
C PRO A 30 -12.87 41.51 8.53
N LEU A 31 -13.58 41.49 9.65
CA LEU A 31 -13.59 40.37 10.59
C LEU A 31 -14.23 39.10 10.01
N VAL A 32 -15.24 39.25 9.15
CA VAL A 32 -15.97 38.11 8.56
C VAL A 32 -15.12 37.31 7.57
N ASN A 33 -14.07 37.91 7.00
CA ASN A 33 -13.25 37.25 5.99
C ASN A 33 -12.06 36.49 6.62
N GLU A 34 -11.55 36.97 7.77
CA GLU A 34 -10.45 36.31 8.48
C GLU A 34 -10.88 35.00 9.17
N ASP A 35 -12.03 34.97 9.85
CA ASP A 35 -12.50 33.76 10.53
C ASP A 35 -12.94 32.66 9.54
N VAL A 36 -13.57 33.05 8.43
CA VAL A 36 -13.89 32.13 7.32
C VAL A 36 -12.62 31.62 6.66
N LYS A 37 -11.63 32.50 6.42
CA LYS A 37 -10.33 32.11 5.88
C LYS A 37 -9.60 31.12 6.82
N ARG A 38 -9.52 31.41 8.12
CA ARG A 38 -8.95 30.50 9.13
C ARG A 38 -9.68 29.15 9.18
N THR A 39 -11.00 29.15 9.05
CA THR A 39 -11.80 27.91 9.04
C THR A 39 -11.57 27.09 7.78
N VAL A 40 -11.50 27.73 6.60
CA VAL A 40 -11.19 27.08 5.33
C VAL A 40 -9.76 26.54 5.31
N ASP A 41 -8.80 27.31 5.82
CA ASP A 41 -7.39 26.90 5.96
C ASP A 41 -7.25 25.72 6.92
N LEU A 42 -7.97 25.72 8.04
CA LEU A 42 -8.00 24.60 8.98
C LEU A 42 -8.65 23.36 8.35
N SER A 43 -9.78 23.53 7.65
CA SER A 43 -10.45 22.43 6.93
C SER A 43 -9.54 21.81 5.86
N SER A 44 -8.82 22.65 5.10
CA SER A 44 -7.85 22.20 4.11
C SER A 44 -6.67 21.46 4.75
N HIS A 45 -6.12 21.99 5.86
CA HIS A 45 -5.06 21.31 6.59
C HIS A 45 -5.52 19.97 7.18
N LEU A 46 -6.72 19.91 7.76
CA LEU A 46 -7.28 18.66 8.28
C LEU A 46 -7.48 17.62 7.18
N ALA A 47 -7.99 18.04 6.01
CA ALA A 47 -8.13 17.15 4.85
C ALA A 47 -6.77 16.61 4.39
N LYS A 48 -5.76 17.48 4.29
CA LYS A 48 -4.40 17.08 3.92
C LYS A 48 -3.77 16.10 4.93
N VAL A 49 -3.85 16.41 6.23
CA VAL A 49 -3.31 15.56 7.31
C VAL A 49 -4.00 14.19 7.31
N THR A 50 -5.30 14.15 7.01
CA THR A 50 -6.05 12.88 6.92
C THR A 50 -5.51 12.00 5.79
N VAL A 51 -5.24 12.57 4.62
CA VAL A 51 -4.66 11.81 3.49
C VAL A 51 -3.26 11.31 3.82
N GLU A 52 -2.39 12.15 4.38
CA GLU A 52 -1.04 11.76 4.78
C GLU A 52 -1.05 10.61 5.81
N MET A 53 -1.97 10.66 6.78
CA MET A 53 -2.15 9.59 7.77
C MET A 53 -2.65 8.29 7.12
N VAL A 54 -3.58 8.37 6.16
CA VAL A 54 -4.08 7.19 5.44
C VAL A 54 -2.95 6.55 4.62
N VAL A 55 -2.16 7.36 3.92
CA VAL A 55 -1.00 6.88 3.16
C VAL A 55 -0.02 6.15 4.08
N ALA A 56 0.37 6.75 5.21
CA ALA A 56 1.27 6.13 6.19
C ALA A 56 0.71 4.81 6.76
N CYS A 57 -0.59 4.74 7.03
CA CYS A 57 -1.23 3.51 7.51
C CYS A 57 -1.21 2.39 6.45
N ILE A 58 -1.36 2.76 5.17
CA ILE A 58 -1.30 1.80 4.07
C ILE A 58 0.14 1.32 3.85
N THR A 59 1.13 2.20 3.92
CA THR A 59 2.55 1.82 3.74
C THR A 59 3.00 0.86 4.84
N GLU A 60 2.65 1.11 6.11
CA GLU A 60 2.95 0.20 7.23
C GLU A 60 2.39 -1.23 7.00
N GLN A 61 1.17 -1.33 6.47
CA GLN A 61 0.57 -2.62 6.12
C GLN A 61 1.33 -3.30 4.98
N VAL A 62 1.73 -2.55 3.96
CA VAL A 62 2.57 -3.07 2.87
C VAL A 62 3.89 -3.60 3.42
N LEU A 63 4.58 -2.84 4.27
CA LEU A 63 5.85 -3.24 4.90
C LEU A 63 5.70 -4.54 5.70
N THR A 64 4.62 -4.67 6.47
CA THR A 64 4.32 -5.88 7.24
C THR A 64 4.14 -7.10 6.32
N LEU A 65 3.36 -6.98 5.25
CA LEU A 65 3.09 -8.08 4.32
C LEU A 65 4.33 -8.48 3.52
N VAL A 66 5.18 -7.53 3.13
CA VAL A 66 6.43 -7.79 2.41
C VAL A 66 7.41 -8.52 3.33
N ASN A 67 7.57 -8.07 4.58
CA ASN A 67 8.41 -8.76 5.55
C ASN A 67 7.95 -10.20 5.79
N LYS A 68 6.63 -10.42 5.88
CA LYS A 68 6.06 -11.77 5.97
C LYS A 68 6.41 -12.63 4.74
N ARG A 69 6.35 -12.05 3.54
CA ARG A 69 6.74 -12.73 2.28
C ARG A 69 8.23 -13.07 2.23
N LEU A 70 9.11 -12.17 2.69
CA LEU A 70 10.54 -12.46 2.84
C LEU A 70 10.79 -13.58 3.87
N GLY A 71 10.06 -13.59 4.98
CA GLY A 71 10.08 -14.66 5.97
C GLY A 71 9.67 -16.02 5.39
N LEU A 72 8.62 -16.03 4.56
CA LEU A 72 8.14 -17.23 3.87
C LEU A 72 9.22 -17.86 2.97
N TYR A 73 10.00 -17.05 2.24
CA TYR A 73 11.12 -17.57 1.43
C TYR A 73 12.21 -18.22 2.28
N ARG A 74 12.58 -17.60 3.41
CA ARG A 74 13.57 -18.14 4.34
C ARG A 74 13.10 -19.47 4.95
N HIS A 75 11.83 -19.54 5.35
CA HIS A 75 11.25 -20.78 5.87
C HIS A 75 11.25 -21.92 4.84
N PHE A 76 10.94 -21.59 3.58
CA PHE A 76 11.00 -22.59 2.52
C PHE A 76 12.43 -23.05 2.21
N ASP A 77 13.42 -22.16 2.27
CA ASP A 77 14.84 -22.55 2.16
C ASP A 77 15.26 -23.57 3.23
N GLU A 78 14.80 -23.39 4.48
CA GLU A 78 15.02 -24.38 5.54
C GLU A 78 14.38 -25.73 5.20
N THR A 79 13.19 -25.71 4.58
CA THR A 79 12.50 -26.93 4.12
C THR A 79 13.30 -27.65 3.04
N VAL A 80 13.87 -26.91 2.08
CA VAL A 80 14.77 -27.46 1.05
C VAL A 80 16.04 -28.05 1.69
N ASN A 81 16.63 -27.35 2.66
CA ASN A 81 17.82 -27.81 3.36
C ASN A 81 17.56 -29.10 4.17
N ARG A 82 16.42 -29.19 4.86
CA ARG A 82 15.98 -30.42 5.53
C ARG A 82 15.79 -31.55 4.53
N TYR A 83 15.14 -31.29 3.38
CA TYR A 83 14.93 -32.28 2.33
C TYR A 83 16.24 -32.91 1.82
N LYS A 84 17.30 -32.11 1.64
CA LYS A 84 18.62 -32.62 1.22
C LYS A 84 19.16 -33.73 2.14
N GLN A 85 18.77 -33.72 3.43
CA GLN A 85 19.19 -34.69 4.44
C GLN A 85 18.18 -35.81 4.62
N SER A 86 16.89 -35.46 4.78
CA SER A 86 15.83 -36.43 5.08
C SER A 86 15.37 -37.23 3.85
N ARG A 87 15.54 -36.66 2.65
CA ARG A 87 15.02 -37.16 1.37
C ARG A 87 13.49 -37.29 1.35
N ASP A 88 12.80 -36.58 2.26
CA ASP A 88 11.34 -36.60 2.35
C ASP A 88 10.72 -35.69 1.28
N VAL A 89 10.39 -36.29 0.14
CA VAL A 89 9.74 -35.64 -1.00
C VAL A 89 8.34 -35.11 -0.63
N SER A 90 7.64 -35.76 0.29
CA SER A 90 6.28 -35.37 0.66
C SER A 90 6.26 -34.02 1.38
N THR A 91 7.18 -33.82 2.33
CA THR A 91 7.38 -32.55 3.04
C THR A 91 7.87 -31.43 2.11
N LEU A 92 8.75 -31.74 1.15
CA LEU A 92 9.16 -30.73 0.18
C LEU A 92 7.99 -30.25 -0.70
N ASN A 93 7.19 -31.19 -1.20
CA ASN A 93 6.06 -30.86 -2.07
C ASN A 93 4.95 -30.10 -1.34
N SER A 94 4.66 -30.44 -0.09
CA SER A 94 3.72 -29.67 0.74
C SER A 94 4.25 -28.25 1.00
N GLY A 95 5.55 -28.11 1.30
CA GLY A 95 6.22 -26.82 1.45
C GLY A 95 6.14 -25.95 0.19
N LYS A 96 6.35 -26.54 -1.01
CA LYS A 96 6.20 -25.81 -2.29
C LYS A 96 4.79 -25.27 -2.46
N LYS A 97 3.78 -26.12 -2.20
CA LYS A 97 2.38 -25.73 -2.31
C LYS A 97 1.99 -24.63 -1.32
N SER A 98 2.46 -24.71 -0.07
CA SER A 98 2.25 -23.66 0.94
C SER A 98 2.92 -22.34 0.51
N LEU A 99 4.20 -22.37 0.10
CA LEU A 99 4.90 -21.20 -0.44
C LEU A 99 4.11 -20.53 -1.57
N GLU A 100 3.66 -21.29 -2.57
CA GLU A 100 2.91 -20.73 -3.70
C GLU A 100 1.56 -20.14 -3.28
N THR A 101 0.85 -20.82 -2.39
CA THR A 101 -0.48 -20.39 -1.92
C THR A 101 -0.37 -19.11 -1.08
N GLU A 102 0.53 -19.08 -0.10
CA GLU A 102 0.74 -17.94 0.78
C GLU A 102 1.32 -16.74 0.02
N HIS A 103 2.29 -16.97 -0.87
CA HIS A 103 2.79 -15.90 -1.74
C HIS A 103 1.66 -15.28 -2.57
N LYS A 104 0.78 -16.10 -3.15
CA LYS A 104 -0.36 -15.61 -3.94
C LYS A 104 -1.32 -14.79 -3.08
N ALA A 105 -1.62 -15.25 -1.86
CA ALA A 105 -2.48 -14.52 -0.93
C ALA A 105 -1.89 -13.15 -0.58
N LEU A 106 -0.62 -13.10 -0.15
CA LEU A 106 0.09 -11.87 0.18
C LEU A 106 0.18 -10.91 -1.02
N THR A 107 0.41 -11.45 -2.23
CA THR A 107 0.46 -10.65 -3.46
C THR A 107 -0.89 -9.97 -3.74
N SER A 108 -2.00 -10.70 -3.56
CA SER A 108 -3.34 -10.12 -3.73
C SER A 108 -3.63 -9.03 -2.68
N GLU A 109 -3.27 -9.25 -1.42
CA GLU A 109 -3.45 -8.26 -0.35
C GLU A 109 -2.64 -6.99 -0.63
N ILE A 110 -1.37 -7.12 -1.02
CA ILE A 110 -0.53 -5.97 -1.37
C ILE A 110 -1.08 -5.24 -2.61
N ALA A 111 -1.63 -5.95 -3.60
CA ALA A 111 -2.24 -5.32 -4.77
C ALA A 111 -3.47 -4.48 -4.41
N LEU A 112 -4.25 -4.88 -3.40
CA LEU A 112 -5.35 -4.09 -2.86
C LEU A 112 -4.86 -2.83 -2.13
N LEU A 113 -3.77 -2.93 -1.36
CA LEU A 113 -3.16 -1.77 -0.72
C LEU A 113 -2.55 -0.80 -1.75
N GLN A 114 -1.91 -1.33 -2.78
CA GLN A 114 -1.37 -0.54 -3.89
C GLN A 114 -2.46 0.23 -4.64
N SER A 115 -3.61 -0.40 -4.91
CA SER A 115 -4.72 0.29 -5.58
C SER A 115 -5.30 1.41 -4.70
N ARG A 116 -5.32 1.23 -3.37
CA ARG A 116 -5.70 2.28 -2.42
C ARG A 116 -4.71 3.45 -2.44
N LEU A 117 -3.40 3.21 -2.42
CA LEU A 117 -2.39 4.27 -2.57
C LEU A 117 -2.59 5.08 -3.85
N LYS A 118 -2.94 4.39 -4.95
CA LYS A 118 -3.24 5.04 -6.23
C LYS A 118 -4.48 5.93 -6.15
N THR A 119 -5.53 5.51 -5.44
CA THR A 119 -6.74 6.31 -5.21
C THR A 119 -6.45 7.57 -4.41
N GLU A 120 -5.55 7.50 -3.43
CA GLU A 120 -5.09 8.65 -2.65
C GLU A 120 -4.13 9.57 -3.45
N GLY A 121 -3.78 9.21 -4.69
CA GLY A 121 -2.86 9.98 -5.54
C GLY A 121 -1.39 9.86 -5.14
N SER A 122 -1.02 8.84 -4.36
CA SER A 122 0.35 8.61 -3.90
C SER A 122 1.23 7.97 -4.96
N ASP A 123 2.44 8.49 -5.14
CA ASP A 123 3.50 7.96 -5.99
C ASP A 123 4.15 6.67 -5.43
N LEU A 124 3.94 6.39 -4.14
CA LEU A 124 4.40 5.15 -3.50
C LEU A 124 3.77 3.90 -4.14
N CYS A 125 2.62 4.04 -4.83
CA CYS A 125 2.00 2.91 -5.54
C CYS A 125 2.90 2.33 -6.64
N ASP A 126 3.77 3.14 -7.26
CA ASP A 126 4.72 2.69 -8.28
C ASP A 126 5.89 1.92 -7.64
N LYS A 127 6.38 2.40 -6.49
CA LYS A 127 7.39 1.67 -5.69
C LYS A 127 6.86 0.30 -5.26
N VAL A 128 5.61 0.23 -4.80
CA VAL A 128 4.97 -1.05 -4.43
C VAL A 128 4.85 -1.99 -5.64
N SER A 129 4.52 -1.46 -6.82
CA SER A 129 4.47 -2.21 -8.07
C SER A 129 5.83 -2.81 -8.44
N GLU A 130 6.90 -2.02 -8.35
CA GLU A 130 8.27 -2.47 -8.60
C GLU A 130 8.68 -3.58 -7.63
N MET A 131 8.44 -3.37 -6.33
CA MET A 131 8.71 -4.36 -5.29
C MET A 131 8.00 -5.69 -5.56
N GLN A 132 6.72 -5.68 -5.97
CA GLN A 132 6.01 -6.91 -6.34
C GLN A 132 6.66 -7.68 -7.50
N LYS A 133 7.24 -6.98 -8.48
CA LYS A 133 7.96 -7.61 -9.59
C LYS A 133 9.27 -8.25 -9.14
N LEU A 134 9.97 -7.62 -8.19
CA LEU A 134 11.19 -8.18 -7.59
C LEU A 134 10.85 -9.42 -6.75
N ASP A 135 9.80 -9.35 -5.94
CA ASP A 135 9.32 -10.48 -5.13
C ASP A 135 8.95 -11.70 -5.98
N ALA A 136 8.25 -11.49 -7.10
CA ALA A 136 7.93 -12.57 -8.03
C ALA A 136 9.21 -13.28 -8.54
N GLN A 137 10.26 -12.53 -8.86
CA GLN A 137 11.55 -13.09 -9.27
C GLN A 137 12.26 -13.81 -8.12
N VAL A 138 12.19 -13.29 -6.88
CA VAL A 138 12.72 -13.98 -5.70
C VAL A 138 12.03 -15.33 -5.52
N LYS A 139 10.70 -15.38 -5.60
CA LYS A 139 9.93 -16.63 -5.53
C LYS A 139 10.37 -17.64 -6.60
N GLU A 140 10.57 -17.20 -7.85
CA GLU A 140 11.05 -18.07 -8.92
C GLU A 140 12.43 -18.67 -8.62
N LEU A 141 13.36 -17.87 -8.10
CA LEU A 141 14.69 -18.35 -7.70
C LEU A 141 14.64 -19.31 -6.51
N VAL A 142 13.75 -19.06 -5.55
CA VAL A 142 13.50 -19.94 -4.40
C VAL A 142 12.97 -21.31 -4.87
N LEU A 143 12.00 -21.32 -5.78
CA LEU A 143 11.49 -22.56 -6.38
C LEU A 143 12.55 -23.27 -7.23
N LYS A 144 13.36 -22.53 -7.99
CA LYS A 144 14.48 -23.07 -8.76
C LYS A 144 15.50 -23.78 -7.86
N SER A 145 15.83 -23.19 -6.70
CA SER A 145 16.72 -23.81 -5.72
C SER A 145 16.20 -25.18 -5.24
N ALA A 146 14.90 -25.29 -4.99
CA ALA A 146 14.28 -26.58 -4.64
C ALA A 146 14.39 -27.62 -5.76
N VAL A 147 14.22 -27.22 -7.02
CA VAL A 147 14.37 -28.13 -8.18
C VAL A 147 15.81 -28.62 -8.32
N GLU A 148 16.80 -27.75 -8.16
CA GLU A 148 18.22 -28.14 -8.18
C GLU A 148 18.53 -29.13 -7.04
N ALA A 149 17.96 -28.91 -5.85
CA ALA A 149 18.10 -29.83 -4.72
C ALA A 149 17.47 -31.21 -5.01
N GLU A 150 16.27 -31.27 -5.60
CA GLU A 150 15.66 -32.53 -6.04
C GLU A 150 16.53 -33.28 -7.04
N ARG A 151 17.09 -32.56 -8.03
CA ARG A 151 17.98 -33.15 -9.03
C ARG A 151 19.25 -33.71 -8.40
N LEU A 152 19.84 -33.00 -7.44
CA LEU A 152 21.00 -33.48 -6.68
C LEU A 152 20.66 -34.76 -5.90
N VAL A 153 19.59 -34.74 -5.09
CA VAL A 153 19.19 -35.88 -4.25
C VAL A 153 18.77 -37.11 -5.07
N ALA A 154 18.22 -36.89 -6.27
CA ALA A 154 17.89 -37.94 -7.23
C ALA A 154 19.11 -38.44 -8.04
N GLY A 155 20.31 -37.87 -7.84
CA GLY A 155 21.52 -38.23 -8.59
C GLY A 155 21.53 -37.76 -10.05
N LYS A 156 20.59 -36.88 -10.44
CA LYS A 156 20.46 -36.30 -11.79
C LYS A 156 21.31 -35.04 -11.99
N LEU A 157 22.04 -34.62 -10.96
CA LEU A 157 22.93 -33.46 -10.95
C LEU A 157 24.18 -33.79 -10.13
N LYS A 158 25.35 -33.47 -10.68
CA LYS A 158 26.63 -33.65 -9.99
C LYS A 158 26.79 -32.60 -8.88
N LYS A 159 27.48 -32.98 -7.80
CA LYS A 159 27.68 -32.11 -6.63
C LYS A 159 28.36 -30.78 -6.99
N ASP A 160 29.42 -30.80 -7.80
CA ASP A 160 30.16 -29.58 -8.15
C ASP A 160 29.28 -28.61 -8.95
N THR A 161 28.52 -29.11 -9.93
CA THR A 161 27.57 -28.31 -10.70
C THR A 161 26.45 -27.75 -9.83
N TYR A 162 25.96 -28.52 -8.84
CA TYR A 162 24.97 -28.02 -7.88
C TYR A 162 25.51 -26.83 -7.08
N ILE A 163 26.75 -26.93 -6.57
CA ILE A 163 27.36 -25.87 -5.76
C ILE A 163 27.50 -24.57 -6.57
N GLU A 164 27.92 -24.67 -7.84
CA GLU A 164 28.00 -23.51 -8.74
C GLU A 164 26.62 -22.88 -9.00
N ASN A 165 25.61 -23.72 -9.30
CA ASN A 165 24.23 -23.27 -9.50
C ASN A 165 23.66 -22.60 -8.25
N GLU A 166 23.87 -23.20 -7.07
CA GLU A 166 23.41 -22.68 -5.78
C GLU A 166 24.03 -21.32 -5.50
N LYS A 167 25.34 -21.16 -5.72
CA LYS A 167 26.04 -19.88 -5.57
C LYS A 167 25.45 -18.79 -6.48
N LEU A 168 25.17 -19.11 -7.74
CA LEU A 168 24.59 -18.16 -8.69
C LEU A 168 23.16 -17.76 -8.30
N ILE A 169 22.32 -18.76 -7.99
CA ILE A 169 20.92 -18.53 -7.59
C ILE A 169 20.87 -17.71 -6.29
N PHE A 170 21.69 -18.07 -5.30
CA PHE A 170 21.77 -17.36 -4.03
C PHE A 170 22.24 -15.91 -4.22
N GLY A 171 23.31 -15.69 -5.00
CA GLY A 171 23.81 -14.35 -5.28
C GLY A 171 22.76 -13.45 -5.93
N LYS A 172 22.08 -13.95 -6.98
CA LYS A 172 21.01 -13.19 -7.65
C LYS A 172 19.83 -12.93 -6.72
N ARG A 173 19.46 -13.91 -5.87
CA ARG A 173 18.38 -13.74 -4.90
C ARG A 173 18.72 -12.68 -3.86
N GLN A 174 19.96 -12.67 -3.35
CA GLN A 174 20.41 -11.67 -2.40
C GLN A 174 20.38 -10.26 -3.02
N GLU A 175 20.82 -10.11 -4.28
CA GLU A 175 20.72 -8.83 -5.00
C GLU A 175 19.27 -8.32 -5.07
N LEU A 176 18.32 -9.19 -5.42
CA LEU A 176 16.90 -8.82 -5.50
C LEU A 176 16.30 -8.48 -4.14
N VAL A 177 16.61 -9.26 -3.10
CA VAL A 177 16.16 -8.98 -1.72
C VAL A 177 16.72 -7.65 -1.25
N THR A 178 18.00 -7.37 -1.51
CA THR A 178 18.58 -6.06 -1.18
C THR A 178 17.87 -4.92 -1.92
N LYS A 179 17.49 -5.08 -3.19
CA LYS A 179 16.68 -4.05 -3.89
C LYS A 179 15.29 -3.88 -3.26
N ILE A 180 14.66 -4.97 -2.80
CA ILE A 180 13.40 -4.91 -2.05
C ILE A 180 13.59 -4.13 -0.76
N ASP A 181 14.65 -4.41 0.01
CA ASP A 181 14.95 -3.71 1.26
C ASP A 181 15.10 -2.19 1.04
N HIS A 182 15.84 -1.78 0.00
CA HIS A 182 15.95 -0.35 -0.35
C HIS A 182 14.61 0.29 -0.74
N ILE A 183 13.69 -0.45 -1.36
CA ILE A 183 12.35 0.06 -1.64
C ILE A 183 11.56 0.19 -0.33
N MET A 184 11.63 -0.81 0.55
CA MET A 184 10.96 -0.76 1.85
C MET A 184 11.45 0.40 2.71
N ASP A 185 12.74 0.70 2.72
CA ASP A 185 13.31 1.86 3.44
C ASP A 185 12.83 3.21 2.87
N ALA A 186 12.28 3.21 1.66
CA ALA A 186 11.78 4.39 0.96
C ALA A 186 10.24 4.47 0.91
N LEU A 187 9.53 3.55 1.57
CA LEU A 187 8.07 3.55 1.76
C LEU A 187 7.70 4.15 3.12
#